data_AF-A0A2H3CQK5-F1
#
_entry.id   AF-A0A2H3CQK5-F1
#
_cell.length_a   1.000
_cell.length_b   1.000
_cell.length_c   1.000
_cell.angle_alpha   90.00
_cell.angle_beta   90.00
_cell.angle_gamma   90.00
#
_symmetry.space_group_name_H-M   'P 1'
#
loop_
_entity.id
_entity.type
_entity.pdbx_description
1 polymer ?
#
loop_
_entity_poly.entity_id
_entity_poly.type
_entity_poly.pdbx_seq_one_letter_code
_entity_poly.pdbx_strand_id
1 'polypeptide(L)'
;MLEELPTLDFDFIIIGGGTVGNVLANHLTEDPNISVLILKVDILLSQVPFFYPQVTPNMPLDWNFTTTEQPGLNRHSITYPQGYGLGGSGAINYMYTCGLSQDYDCYAQISGDPGWGWEALQPYFLKNECFITPAGCHNAYRAFDPVVHGFDGINSVSLPEYPHRMDGHIIQVTKELPSEFPFNLDYNSGYHLSISWTPFTIGNGIHSSSQTSYLGPEYVG
;
A
#
# COMPACT_ATOMS: atom_id res chain seq x y z
N MET A 1 7.59 18.31 -24.48
CA MET A 1 6.73 17.26 -23.88
C MET A 1 6.36 16.15 -24.86
N LEU A 2 5.51 16.36 -25.89
CA LEU A 2 5.27 15.28 -26.89
C LEU A 2 6.47 15.06 -27.83
N GLU A 3 7.21 16.12 -28.13
CA GLU A 3 8.42 16.09 -29.00
C GLU A 3 9.62 15.38 -28.36
N GLU A 4 9.56 15.06 -27.06
CA GLU A 4 10.61 14.33 -26.33
C GLU A 4 10.34 12.82 -26.28
N LEU A 5 9.17 12.38 -26.77
CA LEU A 5 8.84 10.96 -26.82
C LEU A 5 9.57 10.27 -27.99
N PRO A 6 10.11 9.06 -27.80
CA PRO A 6 10.79 8.33 -28.86
C PRO A 6 9.83 7.88 -29.98
N THR A 7 8.54 7.82 -29.69
CA THR A 7 7.43 7.50 -30.60
C THR A 7 6.14 8.13 -30.07
N LEU A 8 5.13 8.27 -30.93
CA LEU A 8 3.76 8.61 -30.53
C LEU A 8 2.81 7.41 -30.57
N ASP A 9 3.28 6.28 -31.11
CA ASP A 9 2.53 5.03 -31.19
C ASP A 9 2.86 4.18 -29.96
N PHE A 10 1.86 3.98 -29.11
CA PHE A 10 1.91 3.09 -27.94
C PHE A 10 0.66 2.21 -27.93
N ASP A 11 0.79 0.97 -27.46
CA ASP A 11 -0.35 0.05 -27.32
C ASP A 11 -1.27 0.50 -26.18
N PHE A 12 -0.70 1.04 -25.09
CA PHE A 12 -1.45 1.58 -23.96
C PHE A 12 -0.94 2.95 -23.51
N ILE A 13 -1.87 3.83 -23.13
CA ILE A 13 -1.56 5.11 -22.47
C ILE A 13 -2.23 5.10 -21.10
N ILE A 14 -1.43 5.21 -20.05
CA ILE A 14 -1.87 5.25 -18.66
C ILE A 14 -1.81 6.71 -18.19
N ILE A 15 -2.98 7.25 -17.82
CA ILE A 15 -3.10 8.59 -17.28
C ILE A 15 -2.91 8.52 -15.76
N GLY A 16 -1.71 8.84 -15.31
CA GLY A 16 -1.33 8.87 -13.89
C GLY A 16 -0.41 7.71 -13.49
N GLY A 17 0.85 8.03 -13.20
CA GLY A 17 1.82 7.10 -12.61
C GLY A 17 1.63 6.86 -11.11
N GLY A 18 0.39 6.56 -10.69
CA GLY A 18 0.04 6.29 -9.29
C GLY A 18 0.24 4.83 -8.88
N THR A 19 -0.36 4.42 -7.76
CA THR A 19 -0.30 3.05 -7.24
C THR A 19 -0.74 2.02 -8.29
N VAL A 20 -1.94 2.16 -8.84
CA VAL A 20 -2.49 1.24 -9.85
C VAL A 20 -1.83 1.43 -11.22
N GLY A 21 -1.56 2.69 -11.62
CA GLY A 21 -0.98 2.98 -12.93
C GLY A 21 0.39 2.32 -13.14
N ASN A 22 1.23 2.32 -12.10
CA ASN A 22 2.54 1.67 -12.16
C ASN A 22 2.44 0.14 -12.19
N VAL A 23 1.50 -0.45 -11.43
CA VAL A 23 1.22 -1.90 -11.45
C VAL A 23 0.79 -2.34 -12.85
N LEU A 24 -0.16 -1.60 -13.45
CA LEU A 24 -0.64 -1.89 -14.80
C LEU A 24 0.48 -1.77 -15.83
N ALA A 25 1.27 -0.70 -15.77
CA ALA A 25 2.38 -0.53 -16.70
C ALA A 25 3.35 -1.70 -16.64
N ASN A 26 3.82 -2.05 -15.44
CA ASN A 26 4.76 -3.14 -15.21
C ASN A 26 4.25 -4.48 -15.77
N HIS A 27 3.01 -4.87 -15.43
CA HIS A 27 2.45 -6.14 -15.89
C HIS A 27 2.16 -6.15 -17.40
N LEU A 28 1.72 -5.03 -18.00
CA LEU A 28 1.52 -4.96 -19.44
C LEU A 28 2.84 -5.10 -20.20
N THR A 29 3.92 -4.49 -19.69
CA THR A 29 5.26 -4.58 -20.29
C THR A 29 6.01 -5.88 -19.98
N GLU A 30 5.42 -6.83 -19.25
CA GLU A 30 5.97 -8.19 -19.14
C GLU A 30 6.04 -8.87 -20.52
N ASP A 31 5.13 -8.52 -21.44
CA ASP A 31 5.27 -8.84 -22.87
C ASP A 31 6.13 -7.78 -23.56
N PRO A 32 7.33 -8.13 -24.07
CA PRO A 32 8.23 -7.17 -24.71
C PRO A 32 7.69 -6.58 -26.03
N ASN A 33 6.57 -7.10 -26.55
CA ASN A 33 5.90 -6.54 -27.73
C ASN A 33 4.88 -5.45 -27.39
N ILE A 34 4.58 -5.23 -26.10
CA ILE A 34 3.62 -4.22 -25.65
C ILE A 34 4.37 -2.95 -25.21
N SER A 35 3.99 -1.83 -25.79
CA SER A 35 4.50 -0.50 -25.48
C SER A 35 3.50 0.30 -24.63
N VAL A 36 3.99 0.89 -23.53
CA VAL A 36 3.16 1.63 -22.57
C VAL A 36 3.73 3.03 -22.33
N LEU A 37 2.89 4.05 -22.47
CA LEU A 37 3.20 5.42 -22.06
C LEU A 37 2.49 5.76 -20.74
N ILE A 38 3.26 6.15 -19.72
CA ILE A 38 2.70 6.69 -18.47
C ILE A 38 2.82 8.21 -18.48
N LEU A 39 1.68 8.90 -18.33
CA LEU A 39 1.66 10.34 -18.09
C LEU A 39 1.79 10.59 -16.59
N LYS A 40 2.88 11.22 -16.17
CA LYS A 40 3.19 11.47 -14.76
C LYS A 40 3.73 12.89 -14.55
N VAL A 41 3.73 13.30 -13.30
CA VAL A 41 4.44 14.49 -12.83
C VAL A 41 5.72 14.02 -12.15
N ASP A 42 6.86 14.57 -12.55
CA ASP A 42 8.18 14.14 -12.09
C ASP A 42 8.59 14.92 -10.83
N ILE A 43 8.31 14.35 -9.66
CA ILE A 43 8.70 14.89 -8.35
C ILE A 43 9.35 13.76 -7.55
N LEU A 44 10.53 14.04 -6.99
CA LEU A 44 11.24 13.10 -6.13
C LEU A 44 10.49 12.96 -4.79
N LEU A 45 10.16 11.72 -4.44
CA LEU A 45 9.34 11.39 -3.27
C LEU A 45 10.21 11.20 -2.02
N SER A 46 9.59 11.36 -0.85
CA SER A 46 10.24 10.98 0.41
C SER A 46 10.42 9.46 0.44
N GLN A 47 11.65 9.00 0.64
CA GLN A 47 12.00 7.58 0.77
C GLN A 47 12.04 7.11 2.23
N VAL A 48 11.97 8.07 3.17
CA VAL A 48 12.14 7.83 4.60
C VAL A 48 10.76 7.76 5.26
N PRO A 49 10.32 6.59 5.74
CA PRO A 49 8.96 6.40 6.26
C PRO A 49 8.59 7.35 7.41
N PHE A 50 9.56 7.68 8.26
CA PHE A 50 9.35 8.56 9.41
C PHE A 50 8.86 9.98 9.03
N PHE A 51 9.18 10.47 7.83
CA PHE A 51 8.80 11.82 7.41
C PHE A 51 7.44 11.91 6.71
N TYR A 52 6.75 10.80 6.47
CA TYR A 52 5.46 10.83 5.76
C TYR A 52 4.38 11.72 6.39
N PRO A 53 4.22 11.80 7.72
CA PRO A 53 3.21 12.68 8.29
C PRO A 53 3.48 14.16 8.01
N GLN A 54 4.68 14.49 7.52
CA GLN A 54 5.12 15.84 7.20
C GLN A 54 5.01 16.16 5.70
N VAL A 55 4.71 15.19 4.83
CA VAL A 55 4.59 15.42 3.38
C VAL A 55 3.18 15.77 2.93
N THR A 56 2.24 15.86 3.86
CA THR A 56 0.87 16.36 3.68
C THR A 56 0.38 17.03 4.97
N PRO A 57 -0.61 17.94 4.93
CA PRO A 57 -1.08 18.69 3.77
C PRO A 57 -0.20 19.92 3.48
N ASN A 58 -0.47 20.64 2.38
CA ASN A 58 0.21 21.86 1.93
C ASN A 58 1.68 21.68 1.56
N MET A 59 1.99 20.55 0.93
CA MET A 59 3.34 20.20 0.48
C MET A 59 3.35 19.89 -1.02
N PRO A 60 4.52 19.92 -1.69
CA PRO A 60 4.63 19.62 -3.12
C PRO A 60 4.20 18.21 -3.52
N LEU A 61 4.15 17.27 -2.56
CA LEU A 61 3.76 15.88 -2.77
C LEU A 61 2.25 15.63 -2.55
N ASP A 62 1.48 16.68 -2.28
CA ASP A 62 0.03 16.60 -2.07
C ASP A 62 -0.69 17.40 -3.17
N TRP A 63 -1.81 16.87 -3.66
CA TRP A 63 -2.76 17.63 -4.48
C TRP A 63 -3.40 18.78 -3.71
N ASN A 64 -3.37 18.74 -2.37
CA ASN A 64 -3.91 19.75 -1.47
C ASN A 64 -5.43 19.95 -1.66
N PHE A 65 -6.14 18.86 -1.94
CA PHE A 65 -7.59 18.91 -2.00
C PHE A 65 -8.18 19.22 -0.64
N THR A 66 -9.34 19.85 -0.66
CA THR A 66 -10.18 20.07 0.53
C THR A 66 -11.60 19.62 0.21
N THR A 67 -12.31 19.14 1.22
CA THR A 67 -13.73 18.86 1.06
C THR A 67 -14.51 20.17 1.00
N THR A 68 -15.74 20.15 0.48
CA THR A 68 -16.69 21.21 0.80
C THR A 68 -16.98 21.23 2.31
N GLU A 69 -17.64 22.27 2.81
CA GLU A 69 -18.13 22.29 4.19
C GLU A 69 -19.04 21.09 4.45
N GLN A 70 -18.76 20.36 5.53
CA GLN A 70 -19.53 19.18 5.91
C GLN A 70 -20.56 19.54 6.98
N PRO A 71 -21.88 19.45 6.71
CA PRO A 71 -22.90 19.79 7.71
C PRO A 71 -22.78 18.98 9.00
N GLY A 72 -22.40 17.70 8.88
CA GLY A 72 -22.16 16.81 10.02
C GLY A 72 -20.90 17.12 10.84
N LEU A 73 -20.01 17.99 10.33
CA LEU A 73 -18.80 18.45 11.02
C LEU A 73 -18.90 19.94 11.33
N ASN A 74 -20.07 20.43 11.78
CA ASN A 74 -20.30 21.87 12.07
C ASN A 74 -19.90 22.80 10.93
N ARG A 75 -20.09 22.35 9.67
CA ARG A 75 -19.69 23.07 8.45
C ARG A 75 -18.18 23.29 8.31
N HIS A 76 -17.36 22.50 8.97
CA HIS A 76 -15.92 22.50 8.69
C HIS A 76 -15.63 21.88 7.32
N SER A 77 -14.71 22.51 6.57
CA SER A 77 -13.98 21.88 5.48
C SER A 77 -12.72 21.22 6.04
N ILE A 78 -12.38 20.04 5.53
CA ILE A 78 -11.20 19.28 5.97
C ILE A 78 -10.26 19.03 4.79
N THR A 79 -8.96 18.93 5.10
CA THR A 79 -7.94 18.55 4.12
C THR A 79 -8.18 17.12 3.65
N TYR A 80 -7.99 16.87 2.35
CA TYR A 80 -8.16 15.57 1.71
C TYR A 80 -6.87 15.19 0.96
N PRO A 81 -5.84 14.73 1.69
CA PRO A 81 -4.52 14.51 1.11
C PRO A 81 -4.56 13.43 0.04
N GLN A 82 -3.94 13.71 -1.12
CA GLN A 82 -3.78 12.77 -2.22
C GLN A 82 -2.37 12.94 -2.80
N GLY A 83 -1.66 11.83 -3.00
CA GLY A 83 -0.28 11.89 -3.46
C GLY A 83 -0.18 12.46 -4.87
N TYR A 84 0.67 13.48 -5.01
CA TYR A 84 0.97 14.15 -6.27
C TYR A 84 2.39 13.80 -6.73
N GLY A 85 2.49 13.03 -7.80
CA GLY A 85 3.77 12.56 -8.36
C GLY A 85 3.71 11.09 -8.77
N LEU A 86 4.85 10.53 -9.14
CA LEU A 86 5.01 9.10 -9.37
C LEU A 86 4.69 8.33 -8.07
N GLY A 87 4.20 7.10 -8.14
CA GLY A 87 3.76 6.36 -6.95
C GLY A 87 2.41 6.80 -6.37
N GLY A 88 2.00 8.05 -6.62
CA GLY A 88 0.74 8.63 -6.17
C GLY A 88 0.58 8.55 -4.65
N SER A 89 -0.65 8.29 -4.18
CA SER A 89 -0.93 8.16 -2.75
C SER A 89 -0.17 7.00 -2.08
N GLY A 90 0.22 5.97 -2.85
CA GLY A 90 1.08 4.89 -2.38
C GLY A 90 2.51 5.31 -2.02
N ALA A 91 2.92 6.55 -2.30
CA ALA A 91 4.21 7.11 -1.89
C ALA A 91 4.16 8.01 -0.66
N ILE A 92 2.95 8.32 -0.19
CA ILE A 92 2.71 9.16 1.00
C ILE A 92 1.87 8.42 2.05
N ASN A 93 1.67 7.10 1.85
CA ASN A 93 0.90 6.25 2.76
C ASN A 93 1.78 5.61 3.83
N TYR A 94 1.14 4.94 4.78
CA TYR A 94 1.78 4.50 6.02
C TYR A 94 1.50 3.06 6.40
N MET A 95 0.67 2.31 5.68
CA MET A 95 0.16 1.02 6.17
C MET A 95 -0.04 0.04 5.02
N TYR A 96 0.10 -1.25 5.32
CA TYR A 96 -0.28 -2.34 4.43
C TYR A 96 -1.48 -3.10 5.02
N THR A 97 -2.50 -3.33 4.20
CA THR A 97 -3.67 -4.12 4.60
C THR A 97 -4.28 -4.81 3.40
N CYS A 98 -4.67 -6.08 3.57
CA CYS A 98 -5.40 -6.86 2.58
C CYS A 98 -6.93 -6.73 2.72
N GLY A 99 -7.45 -6.18 3.82
CA GLY A 99 -8.88 -5.92 3.99
C GLY A 99 -9.66 -7.11 4.58
N LEU A 100 -10.94 -6.90 4.86
CA LEU A 100 -11.82 -7.94 5.38
C LEU A 100 -12.30 -8.83 4.23
N SER A 101 -12.31 -10.14 4.44
CA SER A 101 -12.91 -11.12 3.50
C SER A 101 -14.33 -10.72 3.07
N GLN A 102 -15.13 -10.25 4.03
CA GLN A 102 -16.51 -9.80 3.81
C GLN A 102 -16.63 -8.60 2.87
N ASP A 103 -15.62 -7.72 2.81
CA ASP A 103 -15.64 -6.56 1.89
C ASP A 103 -15.53 -7.04 0.44
N TYR A 104 -14.64 -7.99 0.18
CA TYR A 104 -14.43 -8.57 -1.15
C TYR A 104 -15.61 -9.45 -1.59
N ASP A 105 -16.15 -10.27 -0.68
CA ASP A 105 -17.35 -11.05 -0.97
C ASP A 105 -18.56 -10.13 -1.25
N CYS A 106 -18.64 -9.00 -0.56
CA CYS A 106 -19.63 -7.96 -0.86
C CYS A 106 -19.39 -7.34 -2.25
N TYR A 107 -18.16 -7.05 -2.64
CA TYR A 107 -17.83 -6.57 -3.99
C TYR A 107 -18.23 -7.59 -5.06
N ALA A 108 -17.95 -8.87 -4.84
CA ALA A 108 -18.36 -9.94 -5.74
C ALA A 108 -19.89 -10.02 -5.87
N GLN A 109 -20.61 -9.90 -4.74
CA GLN A 109 -22.06 -9.91 -4.74
C GLN A 109 -22.66 -8.71 -5.48
N ILE A 110 -22.15 -7.50 -5.23
CA ILE A 110 -22.65 -6.26 -5.85
C ILE A 110 -22.36 -6.23 -7.35
N SER A 111 -21.16 -6.64 -7.76
CA SER A 111 -20.75 -6.66 -9.16
C SER A 111 -21.37 -7.82 -9.94
N GLY A 112 -21.77 -8.91 -9.25
CA GLY A 112 -22.17 -10.17 -9.87
C GLY A 112 -20.99 -10.97 -10.45
N ASP A 113 -19.75 -10.56 -10.16
CA ASP A 113 -18.54 -11.20 -10.65
C ASP A 113 -17.79 -11.88 -9.48
N PRO A 114 -17.75 -13.23 -9.44
CA PRO A 114 -17.08 -13.96 -8.37
C PRO A 114 -15.55 -13.75 -8.36
N GLY A 115 -14.96 -13.19 -9.43
CA GLY A 115 -13.55 -12.83 -9.47
C GLY A 115 -13.13 -11.79 -8.44
N TRP A 116 -14.08 -11.02 -7.89
CA TRP A 116 -13.83 -10.06 -6.80
C TRP A 116 -13.92 -10.67 -5.40
N GLY A 117 -14.28 -11.95 -5.27
CA GLY A 117 -14.42 -12.60 -3.96
C GLY A 117 -13.08 -12.80 -3.26
N TRP A 118 -13.10 -12.91 -1.92
CA TRP A 118 -11.87 -13.01 -1.11
C TRP A 118 -10.93 -14.12 -1.58
N GLU A 119 -11.49 -15.32 -1.77
CA GLU A 119 -10.73 -16.50 -2.22
C GLU A 119 -10.14 -16.33 -3.62
N ALA A 120 -10.84 -15.62 -4.52
CA ALA A 120 -10.34 -15.37 -5.87
C ALA A 120 -9.20 -14.34 -5.89
N LEU A 121 -9.18 -13.42 -4.92
CA LEU A 121 -8.20 -12.35 -4.81
C LEU A 121 -6.96 -12.71 -4.00
N GLN A 122 -7.03 -13.68 -3.09
CA GLN A 122 -5.88 -14.13 -2.29
C GLN A 122 -4.60 -14.37 -3.11
N PRO A 123 -4.62 -15.07 -4.26
CA PRO A 123 -3.43 -15.26 -5.08
C PRO A 123 -2.78 -13.94 -5.54
N TYR A 124 -3.58 -12.89 -5.74
CA TYR A 124 -3.07 -11.57 -6.14
C TYR A 124 -2.46 -10.82 -4.95
N PHE A 125 -3.00 -10.96 -3.74
CA PHE A 125 -2.37 -10.41 -2.53
C PHE A 125 -0.99 -11.04 -2.31
N LEU A 126 -0.91 -12.37 -2.41
CA LEU A 126 0.35 -13.11 -2.28
C LEU A 126 1.34 -12.77 -3.40
N LYS A 127 0.88 -12.61 -4.65
CA LYS A 127 1.75 -12.19 -5.78
C LYS A 127 2.27 -10.75 -5.62
N ASN A 128 1.48 -9.88 -4.99
CA ASN A 128 1.85 -8.48 -4.77
C ASN A 128 2.91 -8.31 -3.68
N GLU A 129 2.93 -9.21 -2.70
CA GLU A 129 3.67 -9.07 -1.45
C GLU A 129 4.98 -9.88 -1.42
N CYS A 130 6.06 -9.23 -0.99
CA CYS A 130 7.28 -9.86 -0.50
C CYS A 130 7.45 -9.48 0.97
N PHE A 131 6.97 -10.34 1.85
CA PHE A 131 7.08 -10.16 3.28
C PHE A 131 8.51 -10.47 3.73
N ILE A 132 9.21 -9.45 4.20
CA ILE A 132 10.60 -9.56 4.64
C ILE A 132 10.71 -9.47 6.15
N THR A 133 11.71 -10.14 6.70
CA THR A 133 12.03 -10.00 8.12
C THR A 133 12.61 -8.60 8.38
N PRO A 134 12.10 -7.83 9.36
CA PRO A 134 12.61 -6.50 9.66
C PRO A 134 14.10 -6.52 10.02
N ALA A 135 14.87 -5.55 9.53
CA ALA A 135 16.32 -5.47 9.70
C ALA A 135 16.80 -5.25 11.16
N GLY A 136 15.88 -5.00 12.10
CA GLY A 136 16.13 -4.38 13.42
C GLY A 136 15.95 -5.24 14.68
N CYS A 137 15.90 -6.58 14.58
CA CYS A 137 15.79 -7.48 15.74
C CYS A 137 14.45 -7.42 16.51
N HIS A 138 13.44 -8.07 15.95
CA HIS A 138 12.39 -8.70 16.76
C HIS A 138 12.44 -10.21 16.55
N ASN A 139 12.23 -10.97 17.63
CA ASN A 139 11.77 -12.35 17.49
C ASN A 139 10.39 -12.27 16.83
N ALA A 140 10.33 -12.25 15.51
CA ALA A 140 9.09 -12.23 14.72
C ALA A 140 8.25 -13.51 14.94
N TYR A 141 8.77 -14.46 15.71
CA TYR A 141 8.06 -15.63 16.18
C TYR A 141 6.77 -15.23 16.90
N ARG A 142 5.63 -15.51 16.23
CA ARG A 142 4.24 -15.19 16.65
C ARG A 142 3.82 -13.72 16.54
N ALA A 143 4.47 -12.94 15.67
CA ALA A 143 4.06 -11.57 15.39
C ALA A 143 3.18 -11.45 14.12
N PHE A 144 3.14 -12.48 13.29
CA PHE A 144 2.34 -12.58 12.06
C PHE A 144 2.09 -14.06 11.71
N ASP A 145 1.16 -14.35 10.80
CA ASP A 145 0.89 -15.69 10.27
C ASP A 145 1.53 -15.86 8.88
N PRO A 146 2.61 -16.64 8.73
CA PRO A 146 3.28 -16.78 7.44
C PRO A 146 2.40 -17.44 6.35
N VAL A 147 1.29 -18.09 6.71
CA VAL A 147 0.40 -18.74 5.72
C VAL A 147 -0.36 -17.70 4.88
N VAL A 148 -0.60 -16.50 5.41
CA VAL A 148 -1.42 -15.48 4.75
C VAL A 148 -0.59 -14.43 4.01
N HIS A 149 0.73 -14.64 3.92
CA HIS A 149 1.68 -13.69 3.36
C HIS A 149 2.44 -14.23 2.15
N GLY A 150 2.68 -13.33 1.18
CA GLY A 150 3.53 -13.59 0.03
C GLY A 150 5.00 -13.34 0.35
N PHE A 151 5.92 -14.12 -0.21
CA PHE A 151 7.38 -13.95 0.03
C PHE A 151 8.19 -13.68 -1.24
N ASP A 152 7.55 -13.79 -2.42
CA ASP A 152 8.20 -13.70 -3.73
C ASP A 152 7.62 -12.57 -4.60
N GLY A 153 6.73 -11.74 -4.03
CA GLY A 153 6.10 -10.64 -4.72
C GLY A 153 7.00 -9.41 -4.92
N ILE A 154 6.39 -8.34 -5.43
CA ILE A 154 7.14 -7.15 -5.86
C ILE A 154 7.27 -6.10 -4.73
N ASN A 155 6.25 -5.93 -3.89
CA ASN A 155 6.29 -4.93 -2.82
C ASN A 155 6.87 -5.52 -1.54
N SER A 156 7.93 -4.91 -1.03
CA SER A 156 8.47 -5.26 0.29
C SER A 156 7.51 -4.84 1.39
N VAL A 157 7.12 -5.81 2.22
CA VAL A 157 6.28 -5.60 3.40
C VAL A 157 7.02 -6.10 4.63
N SER A 158 6.98 -5.36 5.72
CA SER A 158 7.63 -5.77 6.98
C SER A 158 6.84 -5.27 8.19
N LEU A 159 7.06 -5.95 9.33
CA LEU A 159 6.62 -5.46 10.64
C LEU A 159 7.45 -4.26 11.09
N PRO A 160 7.03 -3.51 12.14
CA PRO A 160 7.77 -2.35 12.62
C PRO A 160 9.23 -2.68 12.93
N GLU A 161 10.15 -1.93 12.35
CA GLU A 161 11.59 -2.08 12.60
C GLU A 161 12.01 -1.49 13.96
N TYR A 162 11.25 -0.52 14.46
CA TYR A 162 11.54 0.20 15.71
C TYR A 162 10.45 -0.06 16.75
N PRO A 163 10.77 -0.69 17.90
CA PRO A 163 9.79 -0.87 18.96
C PRO A 163 9.37 0.48 19.53
N HIS A 164 8.08 0.65 19.75
CA HIS A 164 7.55 1.79 20.46
C HIS A 164 7.40 1.45 21.95
N ARG A 165 7.60 2.44 22.82
CA ARG A 165 7.51 2.27 24.29
C ARG A 165 6.16 1.74 24.79
N MET A 166 5.12 1.81 23.95
CA MET A 166 3.77 1.36 24.28
C MET A 166 3.51 -0.10 23.91
N ASP A 167 4.33 -0.72 23.05
CA ASP A 167 4.02 -2.04 22.48
C ASP A 167 3.85 -3.10 23.57
N GLY A 168 4.75 -3.12 24.54
CA GLY A 168 4.66 -4.03 25.69
C GLY A 168 3.40 -3.83 26.52
N HIS A 169 2.93 -2.58 26.69
CA HIS A 169 1.68 -2.30 27.40
C HIS A 169 0.46 -2.75 26.60
N ILE A 170 0.45 -2.53 25.29
CA ILE A 170 -0.65 -2.96 24.40
C ILE A 170 -0.77 -4.49 24.40
N ILE A 171 0.35 -5.20 24.25
CA ILE A 171 0.38 -6.67 24.30
C ILE A 171 0.00 -7.21 25.69
N GLN A 172 0.26 -6.45 26.76
CA GLN A 172 -0.17 -6.84 28.09
C GLN A 172 -1.69 -6.73 28.26
N VAL A 173 -2.32 -5.68 27.71
CA VAL A 173 -3.78 -5.51 27.73
C VAL A 173 -4.50 -6.68 27.06
N THR A 174 -3.96 -7.25 25.96
CA THR A 174 -4.59 -8.40 25.30
C THR A 174 -4.62 -9.67 26.15
N LYS A 175 -3.74 -9.76 27.15
CA LYS A 175 -3.69 -10.86 28.12
C LYS A 175 -4.57 -10.61 29.34
N GLU A 176 -4.66 -9.35 29.77
CA GLU A 176 -5.45 -8.94 30.94
C GLU A 176 -6.95 -8.85 30.64
N LEU A 177 -7.29 -8.40 29.44
CA LEU A 177 -8.67 -8.17 28.99
C LEU A 177 -8.96 -8.90 27.65
N PRO A 178 -8.73 -10.22 27.56
CA PRO A 178 -8.84 -10.97 26.30
C PRO A 178 -10.25 -11.04 25.73
N SER A 179 -11.29 -10.78 26.54
CA SER A 179 -12.68 -10.74 26.08
C SER A 179 -13.02 -9.48 25.28
N GLU A 180 -12.29 -8.38 25.52
CA GLU A 180 -12.53 -7.09 24.87
C GLU A 180 -11.43 -6.77 23.85
N PHE A 181 -10.19 -7.13 24.16
CA PHE A 181 -9.01 -6.86 23.34
C PHE A 181 -8.22 -8.14 23.02
N PRO A 182 -8.82 -9.19 22.43
CA PRO A 182 -8.05 -10.39 22.10
C PRO A 182 -6.84 -10.08 21.20
N PHE A 183 -5.79 -10.88 21.26
CA PHE A 183 -4.71 -10.73 20.28
C PHE A 183 -5.12 -11.41 18.96
N ASN A 184 -5.03 -10.69 17.86
CA ASN A 184 -5.13 -11.19 16.51
C ASN A 184 -3.71 -11.39 15.97
N LEU A 185 -3.38 -12.64 15.60
CA LEU A 185 -2.06 -12.97 15.10
C LEU A 185 -1.74 -12.23 13.81
N ASP A 186 -2.74 -12.09 12.94
CA ASP A 186 -2.57 -11.43 11.64
C ASP A 186 -3.90 -10.91 11.10
N TYR A 187 -4.04 -9.59 11.01
CA TYR A 187 -5.26 -9.01 10.48
C TYR A 187 -5.39 -9.19 8.97
N ASN A 188 -4.32 -9.49 8.23
CA ASN A 188 -4.40 -9.71 6.78
C ASN A 188 -4.95 -11.08 6.40
N SER A 189 -5.27 -11.93 7.38
CA SER A 189 -5.96 -13.21 7.20
C SER A 189 -7.40 -13.10 6.66
N GLY A 190 -7.91 -11.87 6.42
CA GLY A 190 -9.30 -11.61 6.04
C GLY A 190 -10.22 -11.37 7.24
N TYR A 191 -9.65 -11.31 8.44
CA TYR A 191 -10.35 -11.01 9.70
C TYR A 191 -9.59 -9.94 10.49
N HIS A 192 -10.11 -8.71 10.51
CA HIS A 192 -9.42 -7.55 11.07
C HIS A 192 -9.69 -7.28 12.55
N LEU A 193 -10.70 -7.91 13.14
CA LEU A 193 -11.09 -7.53 14.49
C LEU A 193 -9.95 -7.82 15.48
N SER A 194 -9.80 -6.90 16.42
CA SER A 194 -8.89 -6.93 17.57
C SER A 194 -7.48 -6.33 17.38
N ILE A 195 -6.54 -6.68 18.26
CA ILE A 195 -5.21 -6.07 18.35
C ILE A 195 -4.16 -6.98 17.73
N SER A 196 -3.40 -6.43 16.79
CA SER A 196 -2.41 -7.15 15.96
C SER A 196 -1.20 -6.25 15.69
N TRP A 197 -0.09 -6.85 15.24
CA TRP A 197 1.02 -6.06 14.70
C TRP A 197 0.66 -5.50 13.32
N THR A 198 1.11 -4.28 13.04
CA THR A 198 0.86 -3.60 11.77
C THR A 198 2.01 -3.83 10.79
N PRO A 199 1.80 -4.52 9.67
CA PRO A 199 2.74 -4.47 8.56
C PRO A 199 2.70 -3.14 7.80
N PHE A 200 3.86 -2.79 7.26
CA PHE A 200 4.13 -1.57 6.50
C PHE A 200 4.75 -1.96 5.16
N THR A 201 4.50 -1.19 4.11
CA THR A 201 5.19 -1.32 2.81
C THR A 201 6.62 -0.77 2.91
N ILE A 202 7.47 -1.38 3.73
CA ILE A 202 8.84 -0.96 4.01
C ILE A 202 9.78 -2.14 3.77
N GLY A 203 10.83 -1.90 2.99
CA GLY A 203 11.92 -2.83 2.73
C GLY A 203 13.27 -2.22 3.09
N ASN A 204 14.04 -2.88 3.96
CA ASN A 204 15.39 -2.42 4.37
C ASN A 204 15.42 -0.96 4.86
N GLY A 205 14.45 -0.55 5.68
CA GLY A 205 14.31 0.82 6.18
C GLY A 205 13.88 1.88 5.14
N ILE A 206 13.56 1.48 3.91
CA ILE A 206 13.11 2.35 2.82
C ILE A 206 11.69 1.96 2.41
N HIS A 207 10.87 2.94 2.03
CA HIS A 207 9.51 2.64 1.59
C HIS A 207 9.45 1.92 0.24
N SER A 208 8.61 0.88 0.21
CA SER A 208 8.20 0.15 -0.98
C SER A 208 6.94 0.81 -1.53
N SER A 209 7.13 1.87 -2.32
CA SER A 209 6.05 2.52 -3.08
C SER A 209 5.84 1.79 -4.42
N SER A 210 4.74 2.07 -5.12
CA SER A 210 4.59 1.49 -6.48
C SER A 210 5.63 2.04 -7.46
N GLN A 211 6.21 3.22 -7.22
CA GLN A 211 7.34 3.72 -8.03
C GLN A 211 8.55 2.81 -7.86
N THR A 212 8.97 2.58 -6.61
CA THR A 212 10.19 1.82 -6.34
C THR A 212 10.03 0.35 -6.64
N SER A 213 8.81 -0.19 -6.48
CA SER A 213 8.55 -1.62 -6.64
C SER A 213 8.24 -2.00 -8.10
N TYR A 214 7.41 -1.25 -8.82
CA TYR A 214 6.97 -1.63 -10.19
C TYR A 214 7.69 -0.88 -11.32
N LEU A 215 8.25 0.31 -11.02
CA LEU A 215 9.04 1.09 -11.97
C LEU A 215 10.50 1.22 -11.49
N GLY A 216 10.97 0.23 -10.72
CA GLY A 216 12.36 0.13 -10.28
C GLY A 216 13.33 0.02 -11.47
N PRO A 217 14.62 0.35 -11.30
CA PRO A 217 15.63 0.28 -12.37
C PRO A 217 15.74 -1.08 -13.07
N GLU A 218 15.35 -2.16 -12.39
CA GLU A 218 15.32 -3.53 -12.93
C GLU A 218 14.18 -3.79 -13.91
N TYR A 219 13.13 -2.95 -13.90
CA TYR A 219 11.96 -3.07 -14.78
C TYR A 219 11.89 -2.00 -15.88
N VAL A 220 12.71 -0.95 -15.76
CA VAL A 220 12.75 0.16 -16.70
C VAL A 220 14.08 0.11 -17.46
N GLY A 221 14.06 -0.53 -18.63
CA GLY A 221 15.19 -0.70 -19.55
C GLY A 221 14.84 -0.33 -20.97
#